data_AF-A0A7W1YX66-F1
#
_entry.id   AF-A0A7W1YX66-F1
#
_cell.length_a   1.000
_cell.length_b   1.000
_cell.length_c   1.000
_cell.angle_alpha   90.00
_cell.angle_beta   90.00
_cell.angle_gamma   90.00
#
_symmetry.space_group_name_H-M   'P 1'
#
loop_
_entity.id
_entity.type
_entity.pdbx_description
1 polymer ?
#
loop_
_entity_poly.entity_id
_entity_poly.type
_entity_poly.pdbx_seq_one_letter_code
_entity_poly.pdbx_strand_id
1 'polypeptide(L)'
;MDDTKHFQTYQWKNGSPFGTHPSKQEGNTFKIVSDPYYKRISIEAYFDGVFQEIIYDSALLDFRHLKTPQQYAWQKTVVEESATSSVCLIRNQDDRVLFQETYIFEHGLCRSCKVHSPQGILLSTHQMFYKKLDDEANGVVLFDSRNTPVMYKLYEHDPDSGEFTELLKEEWFPSANHDLNLSLHSKS
;
A
#
# COMPACT_ATOMS: atom_id res chain seq x y z
N MET A 1 10.04 -13.41 -20.50
CA MET A 1 9.27 -14.23 -19.54
C MET A 1 8.07 -14.77 -20.28
N ASP A 2 7.50 -15.86 -19.81
CA ASP A 2 6.32 -16.47 -20.44
C ASP A 2 5.07 -15.66 -20.01
N ASP A 3 4.66 -14.71 -20.85
CA ASP A 3 3.55 -13.75 -20.65
C ASP A 3 2.16 -14.40 -20.56
N THR A 4 2.09 -15.69 -20.29
CA THR A 4 0.85 -16.49 -20.27
C THR A 4 0.57 -17.14 -18.92
N LYS A 5 1.44 -16.96 -17.92
CA LYS A 5 1.31 -17.64 -16.62
C LYS A 5 0.32 -16.95 -15.70
N HIS A 6 -0.64 -17.74 -15.22
CA HIS A 6 -1.60 -17.34 -14.18
C HIS A 6 -1.23 -18.00 -12.85
N PHE A 7 -1.64 -17.35 -11.77
CA PHE A 7 -1.32 -17.70 -10.40
C PHE A 7 -2.60 -17.66 -9.56
N GLN A 8 -2.74 -18.54 -8.56
CA GLN A 8 -3.88 -18.49 -7.64
C GLN A 8 -3.75 -17.31 -6.65
N THR A 9 -2.52 -16.91 -6.34
CA THR A 9 -2.23 -15.83 -5.40
C THR A 9 -0.98 -15.08 -5.85
N TYR A 10 -0.73 -13.91 -5.27
CA TYR A 10 0.52 -13.19 -5.43
C TYR A 10 1.00 -12.68 -4.07
N GLN A 11 2.28 -12.33 -4.02
CA GLN A 11 2.93 -11.73 -2.87
C GLN A 11 3.82 -10.59 -3.37
N TRP A 12 4.08 -9.61 -2.51
CA TRP A 12 5.03 -8.54 -2.79
C TRP A 12 6.43 -8.99 -2.43
N LYS A 13 7.51 -8.46 -3.04
CA LYS A 13 8.90 -8.61 -2.60
C LYS A 13 9.67 -7.37 -3.00
N ASN A 14 10.18 -6.63 -2.02
CA ASN A 14 10.88 -5.36 -2.25
C ASN A 14 10.10 -4.38 -3.16
N GLY A 15 8.78 -4.32 -3.00
CA GLY A 15 7.90 -3.45 -3.79
C GLY A 15 7.57 -3.97 -5.20
N SER A 16 7.98 -5.18 -5.56
CA SER A 16 7.62 -5.85 -6.81
C SER A 16 6.71 -7.04 -6.54
N PRO A 17 5.62 -7.25 -7.29
CA PRO A 17 4.76 -8.41 -7.09
C PRO A 17 5.39 -9.67 -7.73
N PHE A 18 5.10 -10.83 -7.15
CA PHE A 18 5.43 -12.13 -7.72
C PHE A 18 4.27 -13.11 -7.52
N GLY A 19 4.01 -13.91 -8.54
CA GLY A 19 2.91 -14.87 -8.55
C GLY A 19 3.30 -16.11 -7.76
N THR A 20 2.36 -16.65 -6.99
CA THR A 20 2.53 -17.90 -6.25
C THR A 20 1.45 -18.89 -6.65
N HIS A 21 1.76 -20.19 -6.57
CA HIS A 21 0.83 -21.27 -6.92
C HIS A 21 0.31 -21.15 -8.37
N PRO A 22 1.07 -21.64 -9.37
CA PRO A 22 0.64 -21.62 -10.77
C PRO A 22 -0.75 -22.24 -10.96
N SER A 23 -1.59 -21.61 -11.79
CA SER A 23 -2.97 -22.03 -12.04
C SER A 23 -3.22 -22.32 -13.53
N LYS A 24 -4.20 -23.19 -13.81
CA LYS A 24 -4.73 -23.47 -15.15
C LYS A 24 -5.85 -22.50 -15.58
N GLN A 25 -5.91 -21.32 -14.98
CA GLN A 25 -6.94 -20.29 -15.22
C GLN A 25 -8.35 -20.63 -14.74
N GLU A 26 -8.51 -21.58 -13.82
CA GLU A 26 -9.80 -21.91 -13.20
C GLU A 26 -10.02 -21.06 -11.93
N GLY A 27 -11.24 -20.54 -11.77
CA GLY A 27 -11.63 -19.66 -10.67
C GLY A 27 -10.92 -18.31 -10.71
N ASN A 28 -10.75 -17.71 -9.52
CA ASN A 28 -10.02 -16.46 -9.36
C ASN A 28 -8.53 -16.68 -9.56
N THR A 29 -7.94 -16.00 -10.55
CA THR A 29 -6.51 -16.06 -10.81
C THR A 29 -5.92 -14.67 -11.07
N PHE A 30 -4.61 -14.58 -10.94
CA PHE A 30 -3.84 -13.36 -11.13
C PHE A 30 -2.77 -13.56 -12.19
N LYS A 31 -2.52 -12.52 -12.96
CA LYS A 31 -1.42 -12.44 -13.91
C LYS A 31 -0.57 -11.24 -13.57
N ILE A 32 0.74 -11.42 -13.56
CA ILE A 32 1.69 -10.33 -13.38
C ILE A 32 2.26 -10.01 -14.74
N VAL A 33 2.00 -8.79 -15.20
CA VAL A 33 2.45 -8.30 -16.51
C VAL A 33 3.51 -7.25 -16.27
N SER A 34 4.64 -7.37 -16.98
CA SER A 34 5.72 -6.40 -16.87
C SER A 34 6.33 -6.13 -18.24
N ASP A 35 6.80 -4.91 -18.46
CA ASP A 35 7.61 -4.64 -19.65
C ASP A 35 8.96 -5.38 -19.56
N PRO A 36 9.70 -5.58 -20.68
CA PRO A 36 10.97 -6.30 -20.68
C PRO A 36 12.04 -5.73 -19.74
N TYR A 37 11.90 -4.47 -19.34
CA TYR A 37 12.83 -3.74 -18.49
C TYR A 37 12.33 -3.58 -17.05
N TYR A 38 11.17 -4.14 -16.70
CA TYR A 38 10.51 -4.00 -15.40
C TYR A 38 10.30 -2.55 -14.94
N LYS A 39 10.26 -1.60 -15.86
CA LYS A 39 9.88 -0.21 -15.57
C LYS A 39 8.38 -0.12 -15.28
N ARG A 40 7.58 -0.96 -15.91
CA ARG A 40 6.13 -1.05 -15.67
C ARG A 40 5.76 -2.45 -15.24
N ILE A 41 4.98 -2.53 -14.17
CA ILE A 41 4.46 -3.78 -13.64
C ILE A 41 2.99 -3.55 -13.29
N SER A 42 2.13 -4.45 -13.75
CA SER A 42 0.73 -4.52 -13.35
C SER A 42 0.39 -5.91 -12.82
N ILE A 43 -0.65 -5.96 -11.99
CA ILE A 43 -1.31 -7.20 -11.60
C ILE A 43 -2.73 -7.14 -12.14
N GLU A 44 -3.08 -8.16 -12.91
CA GLU A 44 -4.39 -8.31 -13.55
C GLU A 44 -5.13 -9.46 -12.86
N ALA A 45 -6.41 -9.26 -12.55
CA ALA A 45 -7.29 -10.27 -12.00
C ALA A 45 -8.19 -10.87 -13.08
N TYR A 46 -8.39 -12.19 -12.99
CA TYR A 46 -9.15 -12.99 -13.93
C TYR A 46 -10.10 -13.94 -13.18
N PHE A 47 -11.24 -14.25 -13.81
CA PHE A 47 -12.16 -15.30 -13.37
C PHE A 47 -12.42 -16.26 -14.53
N ASP A 48 -12.11 -17.55 -14.35
CA ASP A 48 -12.24 -18.58 -15.40
C ASP A 48 -11.61 -18.16 -16.74
N GLY A 49 -10.40 -17.60 -16.67
CA GLY A 49 -9.64 -17.11 -17.82
C GLY A 49 -10.11 -15.77 -18.42
N VAL A 50 -11.20 -15.19 -17.91
CA VAL A 50 -11.75 -13.91 -18.37
C VAL A 50 -11.20 -12.77 -17.54
N PHE A 51 -10.59 -11.78 -18.19
CA PHE A 51 -10.08 -10.57 -17.55
C PHE A 51 -11.20 -9.83 -16.82
N GLN A 52 -10.94 -9.43 -15.57
CA GLN A 52 -11.86 -8.68 -14.74
C GLN A 52 -11.38 -7.24 -14.56
N GLU A 53 -10.17 -7.05 -14.06
CA GLU A 53 -9.66 -5.75 -13.66
C GLU A 53 -8.12 -5.73 -13.52
N ILE A 54 -7.54 -4.53 -13.55
CA ILE A 54 -6.16 -4.28 -13.11
C ILE A 54 -6.21 -3.90 -11.63
N ILE A 55 -5.67 -4.74 -10.75
CA ILE A 55 -5.68 -4.48 -9.29
C ILE A 55 -4.47 -3.65 -8.85
N TYR A 56 -3.39 -3.67 -9.61
CA TYR A 56 -2.22 -2.84 -9.38
C TYR A 56 -1.60 -2.41 -10.70
N ASP A 57 -1.17 -1.16 -10.79
CA ASP A 57 -0.39 -0.63 -11.92
C ASP A 57 0.66 0.34 -11.40
N SER A 58 1.94 0.02 -11.64
CA SER A 58 3.06 0.87 -11.23
C SER A 58 3.11 2.20 -11.98
N ALA A 59 2.35 2.37 -13.06
CA ALA A 59 2.15 3.66 -13.71
C ALA A 59 1.31 4.62 -12.86
N LEU A 60 0.44 4.10 -11.98
CA LEU A 60 -0.36 4.88 -11.05
C LEU A 60 0.40 5.10 -9.74
N LEU A 61 0.87 4.02 -9.11
CA LEU A 61 1.66 4.08 -7.88
C LEU A 61 2.69 2.97 -7.90
N ASP A 62 3.96 3.35 -8.01
CA ASP A 62 5.07 2.40 -7.93
C ASP A 62 5.59 2.30 -6.50
N PHE A 63 5.31 1.18 -5.83
CA PHE A 63 5.77 0.97 -4.45
C PHE A 63 7.29 1.01 -4.32
N ARG A 64 8.05 0.74 -5.38
CA ARG A 64 9.52 0.82 -5.37
C ARG A 64 10.01 2.26 -5.21
N HIS A 65 9.18 3.24 -5.60
CA HIS A 65 9.48 4.67 -5.49
C HIS A 65 9.05 5.27 -4.14
N LEU A 66 8.54 4.47 -3.20
CA LEU A 66 8.31 4.93 -1.83
C LEU A 66 9.61 5.09 -1.02
N LYS A 67 10.76 4.74 -1.60
CA LYS A 67 12.09 4.85 -0.98
C LYS A 67 12.88 6.10 -1.36
N THR A 68 12.39 6.95 -2.26
CA THR A 68 13.24 7.88 -3.01
C THR A 68 13.11 9.36 -2.62
N PRO A 69 14.16 10.18 -2.87
CA PRO A 69 14.13 11.65 -2.83
C PRO A 69 13.07 12.32 -3.73
N GLN A 70 12.38 11.56 -4.57
CA GLN A 70 11.44 12.08 -5.56
C GLN A 70 10.17 12.66 -4.91
N GLN A 71 9.90 12.32 -3.65
CA GLN A 71 8.80 12.90 -2.87
C GLN A 71 9.09 14.34 -2.40
N TYR A 72 10.34 14.82 -2.41
CA TYR A 72 10.68 16.16 -1.91
C TYR A 72 10.01 17.30 -2.68
N ALA A 73 9.60 17.06 -3.93
CA ALA A 73 8.92 18.05 -4.76
C ALA A 73 7.39 17.96 -4.67
N TRP A 74 6.85 17.05 -3.85
CA TRP A 74 5.40 16.90 -3.72
C TRP A 74 4.83 17.96 -2.79
N GLN A 75 3.81 18.65 -3.27
CA GLN A 75 3.03 19.56 -2.44
C GLN A 75 1.77 18.85 -1.96
N LYS A 76 1.55 18.89 -0.64
CA LYS A 76 0.32 18.41 -0.01
C LYS A 76 -0.59 19.59 0.28
N THR A 77 -1.83 19.53 -0.22
CA THR A 77 -2.85 20.56 0.02
C THR A 77 -4.07 19.93 0.65
N VAL A 78 -4.46 20.39 1.83
CA VAL A 78 -5.71 19.98 2.50
C VAL A 78 -6.88 20.59 1.74
N VAL A 79 -7.86 19.77 1.36
CA VAL A 79 -9.08 20.21 0.66
C VAL A 79 -10.35 20.02 1.47
N GLU A 80 -10.32 19.09 2.43
CA GLU A 80 -11.39 18.86 3.39
C GLU A 80 -10.78 18.45 4.72
N GLU A 81 -11.30 18.96 5.82
CA GLU A 81 -10.81 18.62 7.16
C GLU A 81 -11.98 18.64 8.15
N SER A 82 -12.01 17.62 9.00
CA SER A 82 -12.92 17.47 10.11
C SER A 82 -12.16 16.99 11.34
N ALA A 83 -12.85 16.87 12.48
CA ALA A 83 -12.24 16.34 13.71
C ALA A 83 -11.74 14.88 13.57
N THR A 84 -12.29 14.11 12.62
CA THR A 84 -12.03 12.67 12.48
C THR A 84 -11.45 12.28 11.12
N SER A 85 -11.31 13.23 10.20
CA SER A 85 -10.80 12.95 8.85
C SER A 85 -10.16 14.16 8.19
N SER A 86 -9.25 13.91 7.26
CA SER A 86 -8.70 14.93 6.37
C SER A 86 -8.55 14.37 4.97
N VAL A 87 -8.85 15.17 3.95
CA VAL A 87 -8.62 14.85 2.55
C VAL A 87 -7.55 15.79 2.02
N CYS A 88 -6.53 15.23 1.40
CA CYS A 88 -5.41 15.97 0.85
C CYS A 88 -5.19 15.62 -0.62
N LEU A 89 -4.83 16.62 -1.41
CA LEU A 89 -4.30 16.43 -2.76
C LEU A 89 -2.77 16.47 -2.72
N ILE A 90 -2.16 15.49 -3.36
CA ILE A 90 -0.72 15.45 -3.60
C ILE A 90 -0.46 15.91 -5.02
N ARG A 91 0.35 16.96 -5.17
CA ARG A 91 0.65 17.60 -6.45
C ARG A 91 2.14 17.56 -6.73
N ASN A 92 2.50 17.48 -8.01
CA ASN A 92 3.88 17.66 -8.44
C ASN A 92 4.22 19.15 -8.68
N GLN A 93 5.44 19.43 -9.09
CA GLN A 93 5.93 20.78 -9.40
C GLN A 93 5.18 21.50 -10.55
N ASP A 94 4.46 20.75 -11.40
CA ASP A 94 3.68 21.29 -12.52
C ASP A 94 2.20 21.49 -12.14
N ASP A 95 1.89 21.49 -10.83
CA ASP A 95 0.54 21.59 -10.27
C ASP A 95 -0.42 20.45 -10.71
N ARG A 96 0.12 19.32 -11.17
CA ARG A 96 -0.69 18.15 -11.51
C ARG A 96 -0.98 17.33 -10.26
N VAL A 97 -2.26 17.03 -10.04
CA VAL A 97 -2.67 16.10 -8.99
C VAL A 97 -2.16 14.71 -9.34
N LEU A 98 -1.32 14.16 -8.47
CA LEU A 98 -0.82 12.79 -8.52
C LEU A 98 -1.76 11.86 -7.76
N PHE A 99 -2.14 12.25 -6.54
CA PHE A 99 -2.94 11.42 -5.63
C PHE A 99 -3.95 12.25 -4.84
N GLN A 100 -4.99 11.56 -4.38
CA GLN A 100 -5.82 12.00 -3.29
C GLN A 100 -5.61 11.08 -2.09
N GLU A 101 -5.22 11.65 -0.96
CA GLU A 101 -5.06 10.94 0.30
C GLU A 101 -6.23 11.23 1.23
N THR A 102 -6.82 10.19 1.81
CA THR A 102 -7.90 10.33 2.80
C THR A 102 -7.44 9.74 4.11
N TYR A 103 -7.26 10.60 5.10
CA TYR A 103 -6.82 10.30 6.44
C TYR A 103 -8.01 10.12 7.37
N ILE A 104 -7.95 9.12 8.22
CA ILE A 104 -8.92 8.85 9.29
C ILE A 104 -8.18 8.92 10.62
N PHE A 105 -8.72 9.72 11.54
CA PHE A 105 -8.13 9.99 12.85
C PHE A 105 -8.97 9.39 13.97
N GLU A 106 -8.29 8.87 14.98
CA GLU A 106 -8.86 8.37 16.22
C GLU A 106 -8.06 8.97 17.38
N HIS A 107 -8.73 9.65 18.31
CA HIS A 107 -8.09 10.37 19.42
C HIS A 107 -6.96 11.32 18.97
N GLY A 108 -7.11 11.95 17.81
CA GLY A 108 -6.12 12.87 17.23
C GLY A 108 -4.94 12.21 16.52
N LEU A 109 -4.84 10.87 16.52
CA LEU A 109 -3.80 10.10 15.83
C LEU A 109 -4.35 9.51 14.53
N CYS A 110 -3.58 9.59 13.45
CA CYS A 110 -4.00 9.05 12.15
C CYS A 110 -3.98 7.52 12.18
N ARG A 111 -5.12 6.84 12.08
CA ARG A 111 -5.20 5.36 12.04
C ARG A 111 -5.07 4.77 10.64
N SER A 112 -5.54 5.51 9.64
CA SER A 112 -5.48 5.03 8.28
C SER A 112 -5.34 6.18 7.29
N CYS A 113 -4.57 5.94 6.24
CA CYS A 113 -4.53 6.79 5.06
C CYS A 113 -4.84 5.93 3.83
N LYS A 114 -5.85 6.32 3.05
CA LYS A 114 -6.17 5.70 1.76
C LYS A 114 -5.65 6.57 0.64
N VAL A 115 -4.87 6.01 -0.27
CA VAL A 115 -4.32 6.71 -1.44
C VAL A 115 -5.13 6.32 -2.67
N HIS A 116 -5.71 7.32 -3.34
CA HIS A 116 -6.46 7.15 -4.56
C HIS A 116 -5.77 7.85 -5.73
N SER A 117 -5.99 7.32 -6.94
CA SER A 117 -5.68 8.05 -8.16
C SER A 117 -6.55 9.31 -8.27
N PRO A 118 -6.21 10.27 -9.16
CA PRO A 118 -7.05 11.43 -9.42
C PRO A 118 -8.45 11.07 -9.96
N GLN A 119 -8.62 9.84 -10.46
CA GLN A 119 -9.90 9.30 -10.94
C GLN A 119 -10.68 8.56 -9.85
N GLY A 120 -10.19 8.54 -8.60
CA GLY A 120 -10.86 7.89 -7.47
C GLY A 120 -10.61 6.39 -7.34
N ILE A 121 -9.64 5.83 -8.07
CA ILE A 121 -9.29 4.41 -7.95
C ILE A 121 -8.40 4.21 -6.72
N LEU A 122 -8.76 3.31 -5.82
CA LEU A 122 -7.94 2.98 -4.64
C LEU A 122 -6.63 2.30 -5.09
N LEU A 123 -5.50 2.88 -4.70
CA LEU A 123 -4.16 2.39 -5.05
C LEU A 123 -3.49 1.67 -3.87
N SER A 124 -3.62 2.23 -2.67
CA SER A 124 -3.06 1.65 -1.46
C SER A 124 -3.77 2.12 -0.20
N THR A 125 -3.56 1.37 0.88
CA THR A 125 -3.98 1.76 2.22
C THR A 125 -2.79 1.67 3.17
N HIS A 126 -2.55 2.72 3.94
CA HIS A 126 -1.65 2.70 5.08
C HIS A 126 -2.50 2.53 6.34
N GLN A 127 -2.12 1.58 7.19
CA GLN A 127 -2.68 1.42 8.53
C GLN A 127 -1.60 1.71 9.55
N MET A 128 -1.91 2.59 10.49
CA MET A 128 -1.00 3.03 11.54
C MET A 128 -1.42 2.40 12.87
N PHE A 129 -0.44 1.93 13.62
CA PHE A 129 -0.58 1.30 14.93
C PHE A 129 0.14 2.16 15.96
N TYR A 130 -0.47 2.36 17.12
CA TYR A 130 0.03 3.16 18.24
C TYR A 130 -0.19 2.41 19.55
N LYS A 131 0.88 2.22 20.32
CA LYS A 131 0.80 1.66 21.67
C LYS A 131 -0.07 2.50 22.62
N LYS A 132 -0.15 3.81 22.38
CA LYS A 132 -1.01 4.75 23.13
C LYS A 132 -2.51 4.47 22.93
N LEU A 133 -2.86 3.72 21.89
CA LEU A 133 -4.22 3.26 21.58
C LEU A 133 -4.35 1.74 21.77
N ASP A 134 -3.55 1.16 22.67
CA ASP A 134 -3.54 -0.26 23.03
C ASP A 134 -3.13 -1.23 21.90
N ASP A 135 -2.48 -0.75 20.83
CA ASP A 135 -1.87 -1.65 19.84
C ASP A 135 -0.56 -2.26 20.37
N GLU A 136 -0.18 -3.41 19.81
CA GLU A 136 1.04 -4.13 20.21
C GLU A 136 2.34 -3.37 19.85
N ALA A 137 2.28 -2.49 18.84
CA ALA A 137 3.43 -1.80 18.28
C ALA A 137 3.11 -0.39 17.78
N ASN A 138 4.15 0.45 17.66
CA ASN A 138 4.10 1.72 16.94
C ASN A 138 4.61 1.49 15.52
N GLY A 139 3.71 1.47 14.54
CA GLY A 139 4.11 1.04 13.21
C GLY A 139 3.13 1.42 12.11
N VAL A 140 3.55 1.17 10.87
CA VAL A 140 2.75 1.39 9.68
C VAL A 140 2.81 0.15 8.80
N VAL A 141 1.65 -0.37 8.39
CA VAL A 141 1.55 -1.40 7.36
C VAL A 141 0.97 -0.77 6.10
N LEU A 142 1.69 -0.92 4.99
CA LEU A 142 1.24 -0.57 3.64
C LEU A 142 0.59 -1.80 3.00
N PHE A 143 -0.62 -1.62 2.51
CA PHE A 143 -1.37 -2.60 1.74
C PHE A 143 -1.63 -2.10 0.32
N ASP A 144 -1.73 -3.03 -0.63
CA ASP A 144 -2.27 -2.73 -1.96
C ASP A 144 -3.81 -2.56 -1.93
N SER A 145 -4.39 -2.32 -3.11
CA SER A 145 -5.84 -2.13 -3.30
C SER A 145 -6.70 -3.35 -2.89
N ARG A 146 -6.11 -4.54 -2.77
CA ARG A 146 -6.77 -5.79 -2.36
C ARG A 146 -6.52 -6.16 -0.90
N ASN A 147 -5.94 -5.25 -0.11
CA ASN A 147 -5.49 -5.49 1.26
C ASN A 147 -4.40 -6.56 1.38
N THR A 148 -3.58 -6.76 0.34
CA THR A 148 -2.38 -7.60 0.44
C THR A 148 -1.22 -6.76 1.01
N PRO A 149 -0.54 -7.20 2.08
CA PRO A 149 0.53 -6.43 2.70
C PRO A 149 1.75 -6.33 1.76
N VAL A 150 2.29 -5.12 1.66
CA VAL A 150 3.43 -4.77 0.79
C VAL A 150 4.68 -4.51 1.63
N MET A 151 4.52 -3.72 2.70
CA MET A 151 5.62 -3.27 3.55
C MET A 151 5.12 -3.02 4.98
N TYR A 152 6.00 -3.24 5.95
CA TYR A 152 5.82 -2.87 7.34
C TYR A 152 6.96 -1.96 7.79
N LYS A 153 6.64 -0.94 8.57
CA LYS A 153 7.59 -0.06 9.25
C LYS A 153 7.29 -0.02 10.74
N LEU A 154 8.33 -0.16 11.56
CA LEU A 154 8.28 0.01 13.00
C LEU A 154 9.00 1.30 13.38
N TYR A 155 8.41 2.07 14.29
CA TYR A 155 8.92 3.35 14.72
C TYR A 155 9.13 3.42 16.23
N GLU A 156 10.06 4.27 16.65
CA GLU A 156 9.97 4.93 17.95
C GLU A 156 8.80 5.91 17.97
N HIS A 157 8.40 6.29 19.17
CA HIS A 157 7.37 7.31 19.34
C HIS A 157 7.82 8.31 20.40
N ASP A 158 7.36 9.53 20.23
CA ASP A 158 7.43 10.52 21.29
C ASP A 158 6.46 10.14 22.42
N PRO A 159 6.92 10.00 23.68
CA PRO A 159 6.07 9.55 24.79
C PRO A 159 4.89 10.48 25.10
N ASP A 160 5.04 11.78 24.83
CA ASP A 160 4.04 12.79 25.19
C ASP A 160 2.93 12.87 24.12
N SER A 161 3.32 13.13 22.88
CA SER A 161 2.41 13.25 21.73
C SER A 161 1.91 11.89 21.24
N GLY A 162 2.76 10.86 21.24
CA GLY A 162 2.52 9.57 20.61
C GLY A 162 2.87 9.54 19.12
N GLU A 163 3.45 10.62 18.58
CA GLU A 163 3.84 10.71 17.17
C GLU A 163 5.05 9.84 16.86
N PHE A 164 5.13 9.34 15.62
CA PHE A 164 6.30 8.57 15.17
C PHE A 164 7.52 9.48 15.03
N THR A 165 8.66 9.01 15.53
CA THR A 165 9.91 9.78 15.50
C THR A 165 10.95 9.10 14.62
N GLU A 166 11.62 8.07 15.14
CA GLU A 166 12.70 7.36 14.45
C GLU A 166 12.21 6.04 13.84
N LEU A 167 12.63 5.73 12.62
CA LEU A 167 12.35 4.45 11.97
C LEU A 167 13.29 3.37 12.53
N LEU A 168 12.74 2.42 13.29
CA LEU A 168 13.49 1.31 13.87
C LEU A 168 13.68 0.14 12.90
N LYS A 169 12.66 -0.15 12.09
CA LYS A 169 12.63 -1.31 11.20
C LYS A 169 11.81 -1.00 9.95
N GLU A 170 12.28 -1.45 8.80
CA GLU A 170 11.50 -1.49 7.55
C GLU A 170 11.62 -2.88 6.94
N GLU A 171 10.48 -3.55 6.73
CA GLU A 171 10.39 -4.87 6.13
C GLU A 171 9.47 -4.84 4.92
N TRP A 172 9.92 -5.43 3.82
CA TRP A 172 9.11 -5.63 2.63
C TRP A 172 8.65 -7.08 2.64
N PHE A 173 7.33 -7.30 2.60
CA PHE A 173 6.78 -8.66 2.63
C PHE A 173 7.19 -9.46 1.39
N PRO A 174 7.06 -10.81 1.46
CA PRO A 174 7.56 -11.57 2.58
C PRO A 174 9.09 -11.55 2.45
N SER A 175 9.76 -10.79 3.31
CA SER A 175 11.13 -11.12 3.64
C SER A 175 11.12 -12.60 4.03
N ALA A 176 12.08 -13.38 3.54
CA ALA A 176 12.06 -14.85 3.58
C ALA A 176 12.01 -15.50 4.99
N ASN A 177 11.80 -14.70 6.04
CA ASN A 177 11.66 -15.09 7.43
C ASN A 177 10.71 -14.09 8.12
N HIS A 178 9.41 -14.39 8.23
CA HIS A 178 8.62 -14.10 9.45
C HIS A 178 7.13 -14.42 9.28
N ASP A 179 6.64 -15.31 10.15
CA ASP A 179 5.25 -15.37 10.58
C ASP A 179 4.95 -14.09 11.40
N LEU A 180 4.43 -13.06 10.74
CA LEU A 180 3.78 -11.97 11.45
C LEU A 180 2.36 -12.43 11.82
N ASN A 181 2.23 -13.02 13.01
CA ASN A 181 0.95 -13.09 13.73
C ASN A 181 0.56 -11.67 14.17
N LEU A 182 0.21 -10.82 13.20
CA LEU A 182 -0.57 -9.62 13.50
C LEU A 182 -2.00 -10.10 13.71
N SER A 183 -2.36 -10.32 14.98
CA SER A 183 -3.75 -10.62 15.33
C SER A 183 -4.59 -9.37 15.05
N LEU A 184 -5.07 -9.25 13.81
CA LEU A 184 -6.04 -8.24 13.39
C LEU A 184 -7.41 -8.58 14.00
N HIS A 185 -7.52 -8.44 15.31
CA HIS A 185 -8.82 -8.40 15.98
C HIS A 185 -9.22 -6.94 16.16
N SER A 186 -9.88 -6.40 15.14
CA SER A 186 -10.89 -5.39 15.38
C SER A 186 -11.95 -6.06 16.27
N LYS A 187 -12.00 -5.69 17.54
CA LYS A 187 -13.16 -5.98 18.37
C LYS A 187 -14.31 -5.14 17.82
N SER A 188 -15.17 -5.79 17.03
CA SER A 188 -16.54 -5.36 16.73
C SER A 188 -17.38 -5.33 17.99
#